data_AF-A0A8I2G422-F1
#
_entry.id   AF-A0A8I2G422-F1
#
_cell.length_a   1.000
_cell.length_b   1.000
_cell.length_c   1.000
_cell.angle_alpha   90.00
_cell.angle_beta   90.00
_cell.angle_gamma   90.00
#
_symmetry.space_group_name_H-M   'P 1'
#
loop_
_entity.id
_entity.type
_entity.pdbx_description
1 polymer ?
#
loop_
_entity_poly.entity_id
_entity_poly.type
_entity_poly.pdbx_seq_one_letter_code
_entity_poly.pdbx_strand_id
1 'polypeptide(L)'
;MKLFKIIGFPLAITGFALGCMILLFFAEEIWVYNMVNPLSGTIEQWIPEFKKYAIYGIIGAWLCAMIWYAAAQWGMKVNKFSEAGKRYVWWLFTVLALLPVVIFSIIQAIKSPLQEGLVFPPLIYFLNFIITFYLPTLFFSPSSFKYAPVPAKFFRRWW
;
A
#
# COMPACT_ATOMS: atom_id res chain seq x y z
N MET A 1 16.23 14.81 21.37
CA MET A 1 15.31 15.14 20.24
C MET A 1 15.56 14.33 18.96
N LYS A 2 16.80 13.95 18.58
CA LYS A 2 17.07 13.12 17.37
C LYS A 2 16.55 11.67 17.48
N LEU A 3 16.66 11.03 18.66
CA LEU A 3 16.23 9.63 18.87
C LEU A 3 14.71 9.43 18.67
N PHE A 4 13.90 10.38 19.14
CA PHE A 4 12.44 10.35 19.03
C PHE A 4 11.97 10.39 17.56
N LYS A 5 12.69 11.10 16.68
CA LYS A 5 12.41 11.15 15.24
C LYS A 5 12.78 9.85 14.51
N ILE A 6 13.76 9.11 15.01
CA ILE A 6 14.23 7.86 14.41
C ILE A 6 13.28 6.71 14.76
N ILE A 7 12.75 6.67 15.98
CA ILE A 7 11.93 5.55 16.49
C ILE A 7 10.43 5.84 16.38
N GLY A 8 9.99 7.05 16.71
CA GLY A 8 8.55 7.38 16.75
C GLY A 8 7.86 7.32 15.39
N PHE A 9 8.63 7.42 14.32
CA PHE A 9 8.10 7.55 12.97
C PHE A 9 7.90 6.20 12.25
N PRO A 10 8.82 5.21 12.33
CA PRO A 10 8.50 3.82 12.01
C PRO A 10 7.31 3.29 12.81
N LEU A 11 7.19 3.66 14.08
CA LEU A 11 6.03 3.31 14.91
C LEU A 11 4.74 3.96 14.40
N ALA A 12 4.77 5.22 13.99
CA ALA A 12 3.61 5.90 13.41
C ALA A 12 3.19 5.27 12.07
N ILE A 13 4.13 4.97 11.18
CA ILE A 13 3.82 4.30 9.90
C ILE A 13 3.27 2.89 10.16
N THR A 14 3.90 2.13 11.06
CA THR A 14 3.46 0.78 11.41
C THR A 14 2.09 0.80 12.06
N GLY A 15 1.86 1.72 13.01
CA GLY A 15 0.56 1.90 13.66
C GLY A 15 -0.53 2.31 12.68
N PHE A 16 -0.23 3.23 11.76
CA PHE A 16 -1.16 3.63 10.70
C PHE A 16 -1.46 2.47 9.75
N ALA A 17 -0.43 1.75 9.26
CA ALA A 17 -0.60 0.62 8.37
C ALA A 17 -1.40 -0.52 9.04
N LEU A 18 -1.14 -0.83 10.31
CA LEU A 18 -1.88 -1.82 11.09
C LEU A 18 -3.33 -1.39 11.32
N GLY A 19 -3.57 -0.14 11.75
CA GLY A 19 -4.92 0.37 11.96
C GLY A 19 -5.75 0.34 10.68
N CYS A 20 -5.13 0.74 9.57
CA CYS A 20 -5.73 0.65 8.26
C CYS A 20 -5.96 -0.79 7.78
N MET A 21 -5.03 -1.71 8.04
CA MET A 21 -5.17 -3.13 7.72
C MET A 21 -6.35 -3.74 8.46
N ILE A 22 -6.54 -3.40 9.75
CA ILE A 22 -7.68 -3.87 10.54
C ILE A 22 -8.99 -3.37 9.93
N LEU A 23 -9.07 -2.06 9.64
CA LEU A 23 -10.25 -1.45 9.04
C LEU A 23 -10.57 -2.05 7.66
N LEU A 24 -9.55 -2.25 6.83
CA LEU A 24 -9.69 -2.89 5.53
C LEU A 24 -10.14 -4.33 5.68
N PHE A 25 -9.56 -5.12 6.58
CA PHE A 25 -9.95 -6.51 6.77
C PHE A 25 -11.45 -6.67 7.06
N PHE A 26 -12.00 -5.84 7.96
CA PHE A 26 -13.44 -5.86 8.26
C PHE A 26 -14.29 -5.34 7.10
N ALA A 27 -13.87 -4.24 6.46
CA ALA A 27 -14.60 -3.65 5.34
C ALA A 27 -14.60 -4.57 4.11
N GLU A 28 -13.47 -5.21 3.82
CA GLU A 28 -13.28 -6.15 2.72
C GLU A 28 -14.13 -7.40 2.90
N GLU A 29 -14.19 -7.94 4.11
CA GLU A 29 -15.02 -9.11 4.40
C GLU A 29 -16.51 -8.79 4.16
N ILE A 30 -17.01 -7.69 4.72
CA ILE A 30 -18.39 -7.24 4.48
C ILE A 30 -18.62 -6.99 2.99
N TRP A 31 -17.68 -6.33 2.32
CA TRP A 31 -17.84 -5.96 0.92
C TRP A 31 -17.87 -7.19 0.01
N VAL A 32 -16.96 -8.13 0.21
CA VAL A 32 -16.87 -9.38 -0.56
C VAL A 32 -18.13 -10.23 -0.37
N TYR A 33 -18.59 -10.44 0.87
CA TYR A 33 -19.78 -11.26 1.13
C TYR A 33 -21.05 -10.72 0.45
N ASN A 34 -21.14 -9.40 0.25
CA ASN A 34 -22.34 -8.76 -0.30
C ASN A 34 -22.26 -8.51 -1.82
N MET A 35 -21.07 -8.48 -2.42
CA MET A 35 -20.89 -8.05 -3.81
C MET A 35 -20.30 -9.12 -4.74
N VAL A 36 -19.78 -10.23 -4.20
CA VAL A 36 -19.17 -11.29 -4.99
C VAL A 36 -20.10 -12.50 -5.01
N ASN A 37 -20.66 -12.80 -6.19
CA ASN A 37 -21.38 -14.03 -6.44
C ASN A 37 -20.46 -15.00 -7.20
N PRO A 38 -19.95 -16.07 -6.56
CA PRO A 38 -19.12 -17.05 -7.26
C PRO A 38 -19.98 -17.81 -8.28
N LEU A 39 -19.59 -17.81 -9.57
CA LEU A 39 -20.27 -18.65 -10.58
C LEU A 39 -19.85 -20.13 -10.46
N SER A 40 -18.72 -20.41 -9.79
CA SER A 40 -18.25 -21.75 -9.48
C SER A 40 -17.56 -21.80 -8.12
N GLY A 41 -17.85 -22.83 -7.32
CA GLY A 41 -17.37 -22.98 -5.94
C GLY A 41 -18.27 -22.27 -4.93
N THR A 42 -17.87 -22.28 -3.65
CA THR A 42 -18.59 -21.56 -2.59
C THR A 42 -17.81 -20.33 -2.15
N ILE A 43 -18.51 -19.28 -1.68
CA ILE A 43 -17.87 -18.03 -1.23
C ILE A 43 -16.93 -18.28 -0.04
N GLU A 44 -17.23 -19.29 0.78
CA GLU A 44 -16.44 -19.72 1.93
C GLU A 44 -15.09 -20.32 1.54
N GLN A 45 -14.96 -20.87 0.33
CA GLN A 45 -13.67 -21.35 -0.20
C GLN A 45 -12.85 -20.22 -0.80
N TRP A 46 -13.52 -19.22 -1.38
CA TRP A 46 -12.89 -18.10 -2.05
C TRP A 46 -12.30 -17.08 -1.06
N ILE A 47 -13.05 -16.76 0.00
CA ILE A 47 -12.67 -15.74 0.99
C ILE A 47 -11.30 -16.02 1.63
N PRO A 48 -10.97 -17.24 2.09
CA PRO A 48 -9.66 -17.53 2.67
C PRO A 48 -8.50 -17.31 1.68
N GLU A 49 -8.65 -17.70 0.41
CA GLU A 49 -7.63 -17.48 -0.61
C GLU A 49 -7.46 -15.98 -0.90
N PHE A 50 -8.58 -15.27 -1.08
CA PHE A 50 -8.58 -13.82 -1.27
C PHE A 50 -7.88 -13.09 -0.11
N LYS A 51 -8.28 -13.37 1.14
CA LYS A 51 -7.68 -12.79 2.34
C LYS A 51 -6.19 -13.07 2.42
N LYS A 52 -5.76 -14.29 2.08
CA LYS A 52 -4.35 -14.67 2.05
C LYS A 52 -3.54 -13.79 1.10
N TYR A 53 -4.04 -13.58 -0.13
CA TYR A 53 -3.35 -12.74 -1.11
C TYR A 53 -3.38 -11.25 -0.75
N ALA A 54 -4.50 -10.76 -0.20
CA ALA A 54 -4.60 -9.40 0.34
C ALA A 54 -3.52 -9.15 1.42
N ILE A 55 -3.38 -10.07 2.38
CA ILE A 55 -2.37 -10.01 3.45
C ILE A 55 -0.95 -9.96 2.87
N TYR A 56 -0.65 -10.80 1.88
CA TYR A 56 0.67 -10.78 1.22
C TYR A 56 0.93 -9.46 0.50
N GLY A 57 -0.08 -8.89 -0.17
CA GLY A 57 0.01 -7.57 -0.79
C GLY A 57 0.28 -6.46 0.23
N ILE A 58 -0.46 -6.46 1.34
CA ILE A 58 -0.28 -5.52 2.46
C ILE A 58 1.13 -5.61 3.04
N ILE A 59 1.62 -6.81 3.33
CA ILE A 59 2.97 -7.02 3.88
C ILE A 59 4.02 -6.50 2.88
N GLY A 60 3.90 -6.83 1.60
CA GLY A 60 4.83 -6.37 0.56
C GLY A 60 4.86 -4.84 0.43
N ALA A 61 3.69 -4.20 0.40
CA ALA A 61 3.55 -2.75 0.32
C ALA A 61 4.09 -2.06 1.59
N TRP A 62 3.81 -2.61 2.78
CA TRP A 62 4.35 -2.12 4.05
C TRP A 62 5.88 -2.21 4.10
N LEU A 63 6.47 -3.34 3.67
CA LEU A 63 7.92 -3.50 3.57
C LEU A 63 8.52 -2.47 2.62
N CYS A 64 7.90 -2.23 1.47
CA CYS A 64 8.33 -1.19 0.53
C CYS A 64 8.28 0.21 1.18
N ALA A 65 7.26 0.51 1.99
CA ALA A 65 7.15 1.78 2.69
C ALA A 65 8.24 1.95 3.77
N MET A 66 8.55 0.87 4.51
CA MET A 66 9.64 0.84 5.50
C MET A 66 11.00 1.04 4.84
N ILE A 67 11.29 0.30 3.77
CA ILE A 67 12.56 0.41 3.04
C ILE A 67 12.69 1.79 2.42
N TRP A 68 11.61 2.32 1.82
CA TRP A 68 11.57 3.70 1.34
C TRP A 68 11.95 4.69 2.44
N TYR A 69 11.34 4.56 3.63
CA TYR A 69 11.62 5.43 4.76
C TYR A 69 13.10 5.34 5.21
N ALA A 70 13.64 4.12 5.33
CA ALA A 70 15.03 3.90 5.70
C ALA A 70 16.01 4.49 4.67
N ALA A 71 15.76 4.23 3.38
CA ALA A 71 16.54 4.79 2.27
C ALA A 71 16.50 6.33 2.26
N ALA A 72 15.34 6.89 2.60
CA ALA A 72 15.13 8.32 2.70
C ALA A 72 15.86 8.99 3.89
N GLN A 73 16.11 8.24 4.96
CA GLN A 73 16.88 8.72 6.13
C GLN A 73 18.40 8.58 5.95
N TRP A 74 18.87 7.51 5.32
CA TRP A 74 20.29 7.14 5.34
C TRP A 74 21.15 7.74 4.23
N GLY A 75 20.65 7.85 3.00
CA GLY A 75 21.55 8.10 1.86
C GLY A 75 21.13 9.22 0.93
N MET A 76 19.85 9.53 0.89
CA MET A 76 19.33 10.40 -0.16
C MET A 76 18.64 11.61 0.47
N LYS A 77 19.12 12.81 0.14
CA LYS A 77 18.46 14.08 0.51
C LYS A 77 17.93 14.74 -0.76
N VAL A 78 16.62 14.90 -0.82
CA VAL A 78 15.81 15.68 -1.77
C VAL A 78 15.32 16.90 -1.02
N ASN A 79 16.15 17.93 -0.96
CA ASN A 79 15.87 19.11 -0.14
C ASN A 79 14.91 20.09 -0.84
N LYS A 80 14.78 19.98 -2.17
CA LYS A 80 13.96 20.87 -2.99
C LYS A 80 13.07 20.08 -3.93
N PHE A 81 11.87 20.58 -4.20
CA PHE A 81 10.96 20.00 -5.20
C PHE A 81 11.59 19.99 -6.61
N SER A 82 12.48 20.95 -6.91
CA SER A 82 13.25 21.03 -8.16
C SER A 82 14.30 19.92 -8.31
N GLU A 83 14.65 19.20 -7.24
CA GLU A 83 15.51 18.00 -7.28
C GLU A 83 14.70 16.75 -7.73
N ALA A 84 13.71 16.96 -8.60
CA ALA A 84 12.80 15.95 -9.15
C ALA A 84 13.52 14.76 -9.78
N GLY A 85 14.78 14.95 -10.19
CA GLY A 85 15.67 13.90 -10.66
C GLY A 85 15.93 12.76 -9.66
N LYS A 86 15.54 12.87 -8.39
CA LYS A 86 15.60 11.77 -7.39
C LYS A 86 14.26 11.10 -7.11
N ARG A 87 13.19 11.52 -7.81
CA ARG A 87 11.83 10.96 -7.69
C ARG A 87 11.72 9.54 -8.24
N TYR A 88 12.63 9.15 -9.14
CA TYR A 88 12.65 7.79 -9.71
C TYR A 88 12.77 6.72 -8.63
N VAL A 89 13.44 7.00 -7.51
CA VAL A 89 13.55 6.04 -6.40
C VAL A 89 12.18 5.81 -5.77
N TRP A 90 11.41 6.87 -5.52
CA TRP A 90 10.05 6.73 -5.01
C TRP A 90 9.16 5.97 -6.00
N TRP A 91 9.27 6.29 -7.29
CA TRP A 91 8.56 5.56 -8.35
C TRP A 91 8.94 4.08 -8.41
N LEU A 92 10.22 3.75 -8.24
CA LEU A 92 10.68 2.36 -8.18
C LEU A 92 9.99 1.63 -7.03
N PHE A 93 9.98 2.20 -5.82
CA PHE A 93 9.27 1.60 -4.68
C PHE A 93 7.75 1.56 -4.88
N THR A 94 7.18 2.53 -5.59
CA THR A 94 5.76 2.55 -5.95
C THR A 94 5.43 1.38 -6.87
N VAL A 95 6.23 1.15 -7.92
CA VAL A 95 6.07 0.02 -8.84
C VAL A 95 6.27 -1.30 -8.11
N LEU A 96 7.32 -1.42 -7.27
CA LEU A 96 7.56 -2.62 -6.47
C LEU A 96 6.40 -2.93 -5.51
N ALA A 97 5.82 -1.92 -4.87
CA ALA A 97 4.66 -2.07 -4.00
C ALA A 97 3.36 -2.37 -4.77
N LEU A 98 3.26 -2.00 -6.05
CA LEU A 98 2.14 -2.34 -6.94
C LEU A 98 2.23 -3.74 -7.53
N LEU A 99 3.45 -4.33 -7.65
CA LEU A 99 3.62 -5.66 -8.22
C LEU A 99 2.73 -6.74 -7.56
N PRO A 100 2.63 -6.82 -6.21
CA PRO A 100 1.71 -7.75 -5.56
C PRO A 100 0.26 -7.59 -6.00
N VAL A 101 -0.21 -6.35 -6.19
CA VAL A 101 -1.58 -6.06 -6.67
C VAL A 101 -1.82 -6.72 -8.02
N VAL A 102 -0.89 -6.52 -8.96
CA VAL A 102 -0.98 -7.07 -10.32
C VAL A 102 -0.87 -8.59 -10.30
N ILE A 103 0.15 -9.13 -9.62
CA ILE A 103 0.42 -10.57 -9.56
C ILE A 103 -0.76 -11.33 -8.96
N PHE A 104 -1.27 -10.89 -7.80
CA PHE A 104 -2.38 -11.58 -7.14
C PHE A 104 -3.71 -11.38 -7.86
N SER A 105 -3.91 -10.24 -8.54
CA SER A 105 -5.07 -10.08 -9.43
C SER A 105 -5.06 -11.09 -10.58
N ILE A 106 -3.91 -11.30 -11.22
CA ILE A 106 -3.75 -12.27 -12.30
C ILE A 106 -3.95 -13.70 -11.77
N ILE A 107 -3.33 -14.05 -10.65
CA ILE A 107 -3.50 -15.37 -10.02
C ILE A 107 -4.97 -15.64 -9.70
N GLN A 108 -5.68 -14.66 -9.14
CA GLN A 108 -7.11 -14.80 -8.82
C GLN A 108 -7.95 -14.95 -10.09
N ALA A 109 -7.66 -14.16 -11.14
CA ALA A 109 -8.36 -14.25 -12.41
C ALA A 109 -8.16 -15.61 -13.10
N ILE A 110 -6.96 -16.20 -13.02
CA ILE A 110 -6.67 -17.53 -13.58
C ILE A 110 -7.36 -18.64 -12.78
N LYS A 111 -7.31 -18.56 -11.44
CA LYS A 111 -7.89 -19.58 -10.55
C LYS A 111 -9.42 -19.53 -10.46
N SER A 112 -10.02 -18.36 -10.71
CA SER A 112 -11.47 -18.15 -10.61
C SER A 112 -12.00 -17.47 -11.88
N PRO A 113 -11.90 -18.11 -13.07
CA PRO A 113 -12.13 -17.48 -14.36
C PRO A 113 -13.61 -17.15 -14.67
N LEU A 114 -14.54 -17.50 -13.79
CA LEU A 114 -15.97 -17.27 -13.94
C LEU A 114 -16.53 -16.76 -12.60
N GLN A 115 -16.52 -15.44 -12.38
CA GLN A 115 -17.24 -14.81 -11.27
C GLN A 115 -17.88 -13.50 -11.74
N GLU A 116 -19.12 -13.24 -11.34
CA GLU A 116 -19.67 -11.89 -11.40
C GLU A 116 -18.89 -11.03 -10.38
N GLY A 117 -18.32 -9.91 -10.83
CA GLY A 117 -17.52 -9.04 -9.97
C GLY A 117 -16.00 -9.24 -10.00
N LEU A 118 -15.45 -9.79 -11.10
CA LEU A 118 -13.99 -9.90 -11.35
C LEU A 118 -13.18 -8.59 -11.17
N VAL A 119 -13.86 -7.43 -11.16
CA VAL A 119 -13.26 -6.11 -10.94
C VAL A 119 -12.98 -5.83 -9.45
N PHE A 120 -13.68 -6.49 -8.52
CA PHE A 120 -13.57 -6.18 -7.09
C PHE A 120 -12.24 -6.60 -6.46
N PRO A 121 -11.69 -7.80 -6.69
CA PRO A 121 -10.42 -8.18 -6.07
C PRO A 121 -9.26 -7.26 -6.45
N PRO A 122 -9.05 -6.91 -7.74
CA PRO A 122 -8.03 -5.93 -8.12
C PRO A 122 -8.22 -4.56 -7.48
N LEU A 123 -9.47 -4.09 -7.37
CA LEU A 123 -9.78 -2.81 -6.73
C LEU A 123 -9.40 -2.82 -5.25
N ILE A 124 -9.73 -3.90 -4.53
CA ILE A 124 -9.39 -4.04 -3.12
C ILE A 124 -7.87 -4.14 -2.93
N TYR A 125 -7.18 -4.95 -3.72
CA TYR A 125 -5.72 -5.04 -3.66
C TYR A 125 -5.06 -3.67 -3.95
N PHE A 126 -5.62 -2.89 -4.87
CA PHE A 126 -5.16 -1.54 -5.14
C PHE A 126 -5.41 -0.58 -3.97
N LEU A 127 -6.57 -0.65 -3.31
CA LEU A 127 -6.85 0.12 -2.09
C LEU A 127 -5.87 -0.24 -0.96
N ASN A 128 -5.55 -1.52 -0.80
CA ASN A 128 -4.51 -1.97 0.12
C ASN A 128 -3.17 -1.32 -0.17
N PHE A 129 -2.74 -1.28 -1.44
CA PHE A 129 -1.54 -0.57 -1.84
C PHE A 129 -1.61 0.93 -1.50
N ILE A 130 -2.73 1.60 -1.80
CA ILE A 130 -2.88 3.03 -1.50
C ILE A 130 -2.67 3.26 -0.01
N ILE A 131 -3.31 2.44 0.83
CA ILE A 131 -3.39 2.70 2.25
C ILE A 131 -2.12 2.25 2.99
N THR A 132 -1.44 1.20 2.52
CA THR A 132 -0.26 0.63 3.21
C THR A 132 1.08 1.14 2.68
N PHE A 133 1.11 1.66 1.44
CA PHE A 133 2.29 2.29 0.86
C PHE A 133 2.09 3.75 0.49
N TYR A 134 1.07 4.08 -0.30
CA TYR A 134 0.96 5.41 -0.89
C TYR A 134 0.69 6.50 0.17
N LEU A 135 -0.33 6.34 1.01
CA LEU A 135 -0.67 7.31 2.07
C LEU A 135 0.45 7.41 3.12
N PRO A 136 1.06 6.30 3.58
CA PRO A 136 2.16 6.41 4.52
C PRO A 136 3.36 7.14 3.95
N THR A 137 3.76 6.85 2.70
CA THR A 137 4.83 7.62 2.07
C THR A 137 4.41 9.07 1.82
N LEU A 138 3.13 9.35 1.56
CA LEU A 138 2.60 10.70 1.39
C LEU A 138 2.54 11.52 2.68
N PHE A 139 2.17 10.96 3.83
CA PHE A 139 2.02 11.69 5.11
C PHE A 139 3.23 11.55 6.03
N PHE A 140 3.97 10.45 5.87
CA PHE A 140 5.13 10.11 6.66
C PHE A 140 6.39 9.84 5.78
N SER A 141 6.69 10.62 4.75
CA SER A 141 8.06 10.74 4.24
C SER A 141 8.89 11.70 5.10
N PRO A 142 10.19 11.43 5.32
CA PRO A 142 11.07 12.31 6.08
C PRO A 142 11.30 13.64 5.34
N SER A 143 11.84 14.64 6.04
CA SER A 143 12.06 15.99 5.48
C SER A 143 12.94 15.97 4.22
N SER A 144 13.89 15.03 4.15
CA SER A 144 14.74 14.76 3.01
C SER A 144 13.99 14.26 1.77
N PHE A 145 12.73 13.84 1.87
CA PHE A 145 11.96 13.31 0.74
C PHE A 145 10.50 13.73 0.76
N LYS A 146 10.16 14.75 1.54
CA LYS A 146 8.78 15.21 1.75
C LYS A 146 8.05 15.61 0.47
N TYR A 147 8.76 15.79 -0.63
CA TYR A 147 8.24 16.23 -1.92
C TYR A 147 8.23 15.14 -3.01
N ALA A 148 8.75 13.94 -2.73
CA ALA A 148 8.81 12.89 -3.73
C ALA A 148 7.42 12.33 -4.11
N PRO A 149 6.49 12.05 -3.19
CA PRO A 149 5.17 11.55 -3.57
C PRO A 149 4.37 12.55 -4.43
N VAL A 150 3.64 12.06 -5.44
CA VAL A 150 2.87 12.86 -6.42
C VAL A 150 1.45 13.14 -5.90
N PRO A 151 1.31 13.71 -4.70
CA PRO A 151 0.77 15.07 -4.58
C PRO A 151 1.32 15.83 -3.36
N ALA A 152 2.48 15.46 -2.82
CA ALA A 152 2.94 15.91 -1.50
C ALA A 152 3.07 17.44 -1.37
N LYS A 153 3.32 18.15 -2.48
CA LYS A 153 3.34 19.62 -2.54
C LYS A 153 2.02 20.25 -2.08
N PHE A 154 0.88 19.63 -2.35
CA PHE A 154 -0.44 20.15 -2.01
C PHE A 154 -0.80 19.87 -0.55
N PHE A 155 -0.52 18.65 -0.07
CA PHE A 155 -0.89 18.22 1.28
C PHE A 155 0.06 18.73 2.37
N ARG A 156 1.33 18.96 2.04
CA ARG A 156 2.36 19.37 3.02
C ARG A 156 2.80 20.82 2.89
N ARG A 157 2.02 21.67 2.22
CA ARG A 157 2.35 23.09 2.08
C ARG A 157 2.38 23.81 3.44
N TRP A 158 1.72 23.24 4.44
CA TRP A 158 1.50 23.82 5.77
C TRP A 158 2.31 23.13 6.89
N TRP A 159 3.21 22.20 6.55
CA TRP A 159 4.09 21.46 7.47
C TRP A 159 5.57 21.77 7.19
#